data_AF-A0A817NW77-F1
#
_entry.id   AF-A0A817NW77-F1
#
_cell.length_a   1.000
_cell.length_b   1.000
_cell.length_c   1.000
_cell.angle_alpha   90.00
_cell.angle_beta   90.00
_cell.angle_gamma   90.00
#
_symmetry.space_group_name_H-M   'P 1'
#
loop_
_entity.id
_entity.type
_entity.pdbx_description
1 polymer ?
#
loop_
_entity_poly.entity_id
_entity_poly.type
_entity_poly.pdbx_seq_one_letter_code
_entity_poly.pdbx_strand_id
1 'polypeptide(L)'
;MTSKVKDKHLSTHRSVILHYYNMGHRCAAEIARQTKIPVRTIQYNLAKIRKEGSVEHRRGNGRPRKISAEDNVAIGQWIRRNNEITSTEIVEKLQKTKNLSVSR
;
A
#
# COMPACT_ATOMS: atom_id res chain seq x y z
N MET A 1 5.93 12.88 -15.02
CA MET A 1 6.54 11.54 -15.01
C MET A 1 5.80 10.64 -14.03
N THR A 2 5.16 9.60 -14.57
CA THR A 2 4.08 8.78 -14.01
C THR A 2 4.51 7.86 -12.85
N SER A 3 3.72 7.82 -11.77
CA SER A 3 4.00 7.11 -10.50
C SER A 3 4.60 5.70 -10.68
N LYS A 4 4.09 4.93 -11.64
CA LYS A 4 4.54 3.56 -11.93
C LYS A 4 6.04 3.44 -12.26
N VAL A 5 6.63 4.44 -12.93
CA VAL A 5 8.06 4.41 -13.28
C VAL A 5 8.94 4.64 -12.04
N LYS A 6 8.51 5.55 -11.15
CA LYS A 6 9.20 5.81 -9.89
C LYS A 6 9.16 4.59 -8.96
N ASP A 7 8.02 3.91 -8.89
CA ASP A 7 7.86 2.70 -8.07
C ASP A 7 8.78 1.56 -8.53
N LYS A 8 8.90 1.36 -9.85
CA LYS A 8 9.83 0.38 -10.43
C LYS A 8 11.28 0.72 -10.07
N HIS A 9 11.70 1.97 -10.22
CA HIS A 9 13.05 2.42 -9.91
C HIS A 9 13.41 2.24 -8.41
N LEU A 10 12.46 2.56 -7.52
CA LEU A 10 12.64 2.36 -6.08
C LEU A 10 12.70 0.88 -5.69
N SER A 11 11.95 0.02 -6.39
CA SER A 11 12.04 -1.44 -6.23
C SER A 11 13.41 -1.99 -6.68
N THR A 12 13.95 -1.47 -7.79
CA THR A 12 15.30 -1.83 -8.25
C THR A 12 16.37 -1.45 -7.22
N HIS A 13 16.35 -0.22 -6.69
CA HIS A 13 17.30 0.22 -5.65
C HIS A 13 17.26 -0.68 -4.42
N ARG A 14 16.06 -1.03 -3.94
CA ARG A 14 15.88 -1.90 -2.77
C ARG A 14 16.49 -3.28 -2.99
N SER A 15 16.26 -3.86 -4.15
CA SER A 15 16.80 -5.17 -4.53
C SER A 15 18.33 -5.17 -4.59
N VAL A 16 18.91 -4.12 -5.18
CA VAL A 16 20.37 -3.95 -5.25
C VAL A 16 20.97 -3.80 -3.84
N ILE A 17 20.39 -2.94 -2.99
CA ILE A 17 20.89 -2.76 -1.61
C ILE A 17 20.81 -4.06 -0.81
N LEU A 18 19.72 -4.83 -0.97
CA LEU A 18 19.57 -6.13 -0.32
C LEU A 18 20.62 -7.14 -0.79
N HIS A 19 20.94 -7.16 -2.09
CA HIS A 19 21.99 -8.01 -2.64
C HIS A 19 23.36 -7.70 -2.00
N TYR A 20 23.77 -6.44 -1.95
CA TYR A 20 25.01 -6.03 -1.29
C TYR A 20 25.00 -6.35 0.22
N TYR A 21 23.87 -6.18 0.89
CA TYR A 21 23.72 -6.59 2.27
C TYR A 21 23.91 -8.10 2.44
N ASN A 22 23.34 -8.92 1.58
CA ASN A 22 23.50 -10.38 1.65
C ASN A 22 24.94 -10.83 1.36
N MET A 23 25.68 -10.08 0.55
CA MET A 23 27.12 -10.27 0.32
C MET A 23 28.01 -9.82 1.50
N GLY A 24 27.44 -9.26 2.56
CA GLY A 24 28.18 -8.82 3.75
C GLY A 24 28.56 -7.34 3.78
N HIS A 25 28.23 -6.56 2.73
CA HIS A 25 28.49 -5.13 2.77
C HIS A 25 27.57 -4.45 3.80
N ARG A 26 28.16 -3.70 4.73
CA ARG A 26 27.45 -2.95 5.78
C ARG A 26 27.66 -1.45 5.68
N CYS A 27 28.66 -1.00 4.91
CA CYS A 27 29.01 0.40 4.77
C CYS A 27 28.18 1.08 3.67
N ALA A 28 27.39 2.10 4.04
CA ALA A 28 26.55 2.82 3.08
C ALA A 28 27.36 3.58 2.01
N ALA A 29 28.52 4.12 2.38
CA ALA A 29 29.39 4.85 1.45
C ALA A 29 29.99 3.92 0.38
N GLU A 30 30.33 2.68 0.78
CA GLU A 30 30.85 1.66 -0.14
C GLU A 30 29.80 1.29 -1.20
N ILE A 31 28.59 0.95 -0.75
CA ILE A 31 27.47 0.60 -1.63
C ILE A 31 27.13 1.80 -2.55
N ALA A 32 27.18 3.03 -2.04
CA ALA A 32 26.90 4.23 -2.83
C ALA A 32 27.90 4.42 -3.98
N ARG A 33 29.19 4.19 -3.74
CA ARG A 33 30.23 4.27 -4.79
C ARG A 33 29.99 3.25 -5.91
N GLN A 34 29.55 2.05 -5.54
CA GLN A 34 29.33 0.96 -6.50
C GLN A 34 28.01 1.09 -7.28
N THR A 35 26.96 1.65 -6.66
CA THR A 35 25.60 1.62 -7.20
C THR A 35 25.07 2.96 -7.70
N LYS A 36 25.75 4.07 -7.38
CA LYS A 36 25.28 5.45 -7.59
C LYS A 36 23.94 5.75 -6.88
N ILE A 37 23.50 4.90 -5.95
CA ILE A 37 22.32 5.14 -5.13
C ILE A 37 22.68 6.17 -4.04
N PRO A 38 21.82 7.17 -3.75
CA PRO A 38 22.10 8.15 -2.70
C PRO A 38 22.35 7.48 -1.34
N VAL A 39 23.40 7.93 -0.65
CA VAL A 39 23.83 7.39 0.66
C VAL A 39 22.67 7.35 1.65
N ARG A 40 21.83 8.39 1.70
CA ARG A 40 20.65 8.46 2.58
C ARG A 40 19.64 7.34 2.30
N THR A 41 19.42 7.01 1.03
CA THR A 41 18.54 5.90 0.63
C THR A 41 19.11 4.57 1.08
N ILE A 42 20.43 4.38 0.95
CA ILE A 42 21.09 3.16 1.40
C ILE A 42 21.00 3.04 2.93
N GLN A 43 21.32 4.10 3.67
CA GLN A 43 21.24 4.12 5.14
C GLN A 43 19.83 3.77 5.63
N TYR A 44 18.79 4.36 5.03
CA TYR A 44 17.40 4.04 5.37
C TYR A 44 17.10 2.56 5.17
N ASN A 45 17.47 1.98 4.02
CA ASN A 45 17.20 0.57 3.73
C ASN A 45 18.04 -0.36 4.61
N LEU A 46 19.31 -0.06 4.87
CA LEU A 46 20.14 -0.84 5.80
C LEU A 46 19.56 -0.85 7.21
N ALA A 47 19.10 0.30 7.71
CA ALA A 47 18.43 0.38 9.00
C ALA A 47 17.14 -0.45 9.02
N LYS A 48 16.37 -0.41 7.94
CA LYS A 48 15.16 -1.19 7.78
C LYS A 48 15.41 -2.69 7.73
N ILE A 49 16.41 -3.15 6.96
CA ILE A 49 16.80 -4.57 6.90
C ILE A 49 17.21 -5.05 8.30
N ARG A 50 18.01 -4.28 9.04
CA ARG A 50 18.39 -4.66 10.42
C ARG A 50 17.20 -4.78 11.37
N LYS A 51 16.18 -3.94 11.20
CA LYS A 51 15.01 -3.92 12.08
C LYS A 51 13.96 -4.96 11.70
N GLU A 52 13.72 -5.14 10.41
CA GLU A 52 12.54 -5.85 9.88
C GLU A 52 12.91 -7.08 9.04
N GLY A 53 14.20 -7.29 8.75
CA GLY A 53 14.66 -8.35 7.84
C GLY A 53 14.27 -8.14 6.38
N SER A 54 13.72 -6.98 6.02
CA SER A 54 13.13 -6.74 4.70
C SER A 54 13.35 -5.31 4.18
N VAL A 55 13.42 -5.19 2.86
CA VAL A 55 13.39 -3.90 2.13
C VAL A 55 11.99 -3.54 1.62
N GLU A 56 11.01 -4.43 1.74
CA GLU A 56 9.71 -4.30 1.10
C GLU A 56 8.93 -3.08 1.56
N HIS A 57 8.33 -2.35 0.61
CA HIS A 57 7.58 -1.15 0.96
C HIS A 57 6.38 -1.51 1.83
N ARG A 58 6.27 -0.87 3.00
CA ARG A 58 5.07 -0.96 3.80
C ARG A 58 3.95 -0.25 3.04
N ARG A 59 2.91 -0.99 2.68
CA ARG A 59 1.73 -0.40 2.06
C ARG A 59 1.17 0.68 2.99
N GLY A 60 0.68 1.77 2.42
CA GLY A 60 0.01 2.80 3.19
C GLY A 60 -1.21 2.21 3.90
N ASN A 61 -1.28 2.36 5.21
CA ASN A 61 -2.44 2.02 6.01
C ASN A 61 -3.36 3.24 6.07
N GLY A 62 -3.95 3.61 4.93
CA GLY A 62 -4.98 4.65 4.91
C GLY A 62 -6.11 4.34 5.89
N ARG A 63 -6.97 5.33 6.17
CA ARG A 63 -8.10 5.14 7.09
C ARG A 63 -8.91 3.90 6.67
N PRO A 64 -9.15 2.93 7.58
CA PRO A 64 -9.98 1.78 7.27
C PRO A 64 -11.33 2.22 6.71
N ARG A 65 -11.76 1.58 5.61
CA ARG A 65 -13.08 1.86 5.03
C ARG A 65 -14.16 1.28 5.94
N LYS A 66 -15.23 2.05 6.15
CA LYS A 66 -16.42 1.57 6.89
C LYS A 66 -17.23 0.55 6.09
N ILE A 67 -17.12 0.61 4.76
CA ILE A 67 -17.78 -0.31 3.82
C ILE A 67 -16.74 -1.33 3.35
N SER A 68 -17.01 -2.61 3.61
CA SER A 68 -16.18 -3.74 3.18
C SER A 68 -16.38 -4.07 1.69
N ALA A 69 -15.61 -5.02 1.16
CA ALA A 69 -15.79 -5.47 -0.23
C ALA A 69 -17.14 -6.18 -0.40
N GLU A 70 -17.54 -6.96 0.60
CA GLU A 70 -18.80 -7.71 0.67
C GLU A 70 -20.00 -6.76 0.72
N ASP A 71 -19.87 -5.62 1.39
CA ASP A 71 -20.89 -4.57 1.42
C ASP A 71 -21.06 -3.93 0.05
N ASN A 72 -19.96 -3.66 -0.66
CA ASN A 72 -20.02 -3.13 -2.03
C ASN A 72 -20.73 -4.09 -2.98
N VAL A 73 -20.48 -5.40 -2.86
CA VAL A 73 -21.20 -6.41 -3.66
C VAL A 73 -22.70 -6.38 -3.36
N ALA A 74 -23.08 -6.31 -2.08
CA ALA A 74 -24.49 -6.24 -1.68
C ALA A 74 -25.18 -4.97 -2.21
N ILE A 75 -24.53 -3.80 -2.09
CA ILE A 75 -25.03 -2.53 -2.63
C ILE A 75 -25.24 -2.66 -4.15
N GLY A 76 -24.25 -3.20 -4.86
CA GLY A 76 -24.35 -3.42 -6.31
C GLY A 76 -25.51 -4.35 -6.69
N GLN A 77 -25.78 -5.40 -5.90
CA GLN A 77 -26.93 -6.28 -6.11
C GLN A 77 -28.26 -5.56 -5.85
N TRP A 78 -28.34 -4.67 -4.86
CA TRP A 78 -29.56 -3.91 -4.59
C TRP A 78 -29.86 -2.93 -5.72
N ILE A 79 -28.84 -2.23 -6.22
CA ILE A 79 -28.98 -1.33 -7.38
C ILE A 79 -29.45 -2.13 -8.61
N ARG A 80 -28.83 -3.27 -8.91
CA ARG A 80 -29.24 -4.10 -10.07
C ARG A 80 -30.67 -4.62 -9.99
N ARG A 81 -31.18 -4.90 -8.78
CA ARG A 81 -32.56 -5.39 -8.56
C ARG A 81 -33.59 -4.26 -8.58
N ASN A 82 -33.19 -3.06 -8.20
CA ASN A 82 -34.01 -1.86 -8.23
C ASN A 82 -33.15 -0.67 -8.67
N ASN A 83 -33.17 -0.35 -9.97
CA ASN A 83 -32.35 0.72 -10.54
C ASN A 83 -32.79 2.13 -10.07
N GLU A 84 -33.98 2.25 -9.46
CA GLU A 84 -34.50 3.52 -8.94
C GLU A 84 -34.16 3.73 -7.45
N ILE A 85 -33.46 2.78 -6.82
CA ILE A 85 -33.09 2.88 -5.40
C ILE A 85 -32.25 4.13 -5.15
N THR A 86 -32.68 4.93 -4.19
CA THR A 86 -31.99 6.16 -3.80
C THR A 86 -30.82 5.87 -2.85
N SER A 87 -29.87 6.81 -2.76
CA SER A 87 -28.77 6.68 -1.80
C SER A 87 -29.26 6.62 -0.35
N THR A 88 -30.31 7.36 0.01
CA THR A 88 -30.93 7.31 1.34
C THR A 88 -31.45 5.90 1.66
N GLU A 89 -32.14 5.25 0.71
CA GLU A 89 -32.63 3.88 0.89
C GLU A 89 -31.49 2.87 1.01
N ILE A 90 -30.39 3.06 0.28
CA ILE A 90 -29.18 2.22 0.42
C ILE A 90 -28.60 2.37 1.84
N VAL A 91 -28.48 3.60 2.35
CA VAL A 91 -27.98 3.86 3.72
C VAL A 91 -28.88 3.20 4.76
N GLU A 92 -30.19 3.37 4.65
CA GLU A 92 -31.15 2.71 5.56
C GLU A 92 -31.02 1.19 5.50
N LYS A 93 -30.86 0.63 4.29
CA LYS A 93 -30.73 -0.81 4.09
C LYS A 93 -29.41 -1.33 4.67
N LEU A 94 -28.31 -0.60 4.52
CA LEU A 94 -27.03 -0.91 5.19
C LEU A 94 -27.16 -0.89 6.71
N GLN A 95 -27.86 0.11 7.26
CA GLN A 95 -28.10 0.21 8.69
C GLN A 95 -28.98 -0.95 9.19
N LYS A 96 -30.09 -1.25 8.50
CA LYS A 96 -31.04 -2.32 8.89
C LYS A 96 -30.46 -3.72 8.76
N THR A 97 -29.74 -4.00 7.68
CA THR A 97 -29.29 -5.38 7.37
C THR A 97 -27.89 -5.70 7.89
N LYS A 98 -27.03 -4.69 8.04
CA LYS A 98 -25.62 -4.88 8.41
C LYS A 98 -25.17 -4.02 9.60
N ASN A 99 -26.07 -3.25 10.21
CA ASN A 99 -25.76 -2.31 11.30
C ASN A 99 -24.64 -1.31 10.94
N LEU A 100 -24.56 -0.93 9.66
CA LEU A 100 -23.55 -0.01 9.14
C LEU A 100 -24.10 1.40 8.99
N SER A 101 -23.69 2.30 9.88
CA SER A 101 -24.04 3.72 9.81
C SER A 101 -23.10 4.46 8.87
N VAL A 102 -23.56 4.83 7.69
CA VAL A 102 -22.75 5.55 6.69
C VAL A 102 -23.45 6.85 6.26
N SER A 103 -22.68 7.81 5.75
CA SER A 103 -23.26 9.01 5.16
C SER A 103 -23.90 8.70 3.80
N ARG A 104 -24.95 9.47 3.47
CA ARG A 104 -25.59 9.49 2.14
C ARG A 104 -24.60 9.92 1.04
#